data_AF-A0A2G8RM16-F1
#
_entry.id   AF-A0A2G8RM16-F1
#
_cell.length_a   1.000
_cell.length_b   1.000
_cell.length_c   1.000
_cell.angle_alpha   90.00
_cell.angle_beta   90.00
_cell.angle_gamma   90.00
#
_symmetry.space_group_name_H-M   'P 1'
#
loop_
_entity.id
_entity.type
_entity.pdbx_description
1 polymer ?
#
loop_
_entity_poly.entity_id
_entity_poly.type
_entity_poly.pdbx_seq_one_letter_code
_entity_poly.pdbx_strand_id
1 'polypeptide(L)'
;MWHISLRNAVFSATLVEYLQSGALLSLPAVAETLGIHPEWQDRVMLSVEDYLHGVITLVNELSRLAVNSVTLGDFEQPIKISLFVKDIFAGFSMLNLKNDTLRRRYDSLKYDIKKIEEVVYDVSLRKLAPSSKDPVQDSGV
;
A
#
# COMPACT_ATOMS: atom_id res chain seq x y z
N MET A 1 -3.94 -10.68 -23.25
CA MET A 1 -4.12 -11.96 -22.53
C MET A 1 -3.44 -12.00 -21.17
N TRP A 2 -2.28 -11.34 -20.96
CA TRP A 2 -1.49 -11.48 -19.72
C TRP A 2 -1.70 -10.39 -18.66
N HIS A 3 -2.57 -9.40 -18.90
CA HIS A 3 -2.76 -8.27 -17.97
C HIS A 3 -3.10 -8.70 -16.54
N ILE A 4 -3.97 -9.70 -16.35
CA ILE A 4 -4.34 -10.18 -15.01
C ILE A 4 -3.13 -10.81 -14.30
N SER A 5 -2.40 -11.69 -14.99
CA SER A 5 -1.21 -12.32 -14.45
C SER A 5 -0.13 -11.30 -14.11
N LEU A 6 0.07 -10.31 -14.98
CA LEU A 6 1.05 -9.25 -14.76
C LEU A 6 0.67 -8.35 -13.58
N ARG A 7 -0.60 -7.94 -13.48
CA ARG A 7 -1.12 -7.17 -12.33
C ARG A 7 -0.93 -7.93 -11.02
N ASN A 8 -1.15 -9.24 -11.01
CA ASN A 8 -0.93 -10.08 -9.83
C ASN A 8 0.56 -10.17 -9.48
N ALA A 9 1.44 -10.30 -10.48
CA ALA A 9 2.88 -10.31 -10.26
C ALA A 9 3.40 -8.97 -9.71
N VAL A 10 2.92 -7.84 -10.24
CA VAL A 10 3.18 -6.50 -9.70
C VAL A 10 2.72 -6.41 -8.24
N PHE A 11 1.49 -6.86 -7.96
CA PHE A 11 0.95 -6.87 -6.59
C PHE A 11 1.87 -7.67 -5.65
N SER A 12 2.29 -8.87 -6.04
CA SER A 12 3.18 -9.68 -5.20
C SER A 12 4.53 -9.01 -4.97
N ALA A 13 5.15 -8.44 -6.01
CA ALA A 13 6.42 -7.74 -5.89
C ALA A 13 6.33 -6.52 -4.96
N THR A 14 5.31 -5.68 -5.15
CA THR A 14 5.09 -4.48 -4.33
C THR A 14 4.70 -4.81 -2.89
N LEU A 15 3.96 -5.91 -2.66
CA LEU A 15 3.66 -6.40 -1.30
C LEU A 15 4.91 -6.87 -0.57
N VAL A 16 5.79 -7.63 -1.24
CA VAL A 16 7.05 -8.09 -0.65
C VAL A 16 7.91 -6.90 -0.24
N GLU A 17 8.07 -5.91 -1.13
CA GLU A 17 8.81 -4.68 -0.82
C GLU A 17 8.21 -3.95 0.38
N TYR A 18 6.88 -3.76 0.41
CA TYR A 18 6.22 -3.11 1.53
C TYR A 18 6.46 -3.84 2.85
N LEU A 19 6.40 -5.17 2.86
CA LEU A 19 6.64 -5.95 4.08
C LEU A 19 8.09 -5.90 4.54
N GLN A 20 9.05 -5.64 3.64
CA GLN A 20 10.47 -5.56 3.96
C GLN A 20 10.91 -4.17 4.41
N SER A 21 10.50 -3.12 3.69
CA SER A 21 11.00 -1.75 3.87
C SER A 21 9.92 -0.75 4.27
N GLY A 22 8.64 -1.11 4.14
CA GLY A 22 7.51 -0.17 4.27
C GLY A 22 7.35 0.79 3.10
N ALA A 23 8.13 0.62 2.02
CA ALA A 23 8.12 1.49 0.84
C ALA A 23 7.33 0.90 -0.33
N LEU A 24 7.07 1.74 -1.34
CA LEU A 24 6.47 1.32 -2.60
C LEU A 24 7.58 0.98 -3.60
N LEU A 25 7.55 -0.23 -4.15
CA LEU A 25 8.47 -0.63 -5.22
C LEU A 25 8.14 0.14 -6.51
N SER A 26 9.08 0.92 -7.01
CA SER A 26 8.90 1.73 -8.22
C SER A 26 8.64 0.88 -9.47
N LEU A 27 7.95 1.43 -10.48
CA LEU A 27 7.67 0.72 -11.73
C LEU A 27 8.92 0.14 -12.42
N PRO A 28 10.04 0.88 -12.58
CA PRO A 28 11.27 0.31 -13.13
C PRO A 28 11.82 -0.86 -12.30
N ALA A 29 11.79 -0.74 -10.97
CA ALA A 29 12.25 -1.80 -10.07
C ALA A 29 11.34 -3.03 -10.12
N VAL A 30 10.02 -2.86 -10.28
CA VAL A 30 9.10 -3.98 -10.52
C VAL A 30 9.43 -4.66 -11.85
N ALA A 31 9.66 -3.91 -12.93
CA ALA A 31 10.03 -4.49 -14.22
C ALA A 31 11.32 -5.31 -14.11
N GLU A 32 12.34 -4.78 -13.43
CA GLU A 32 13.59 -5.50 -13.13
C GLU A 32 13.35 -6.76 -12.30
N THR A 33 12.55 -6.67 -11.23
CA THR A 33 12.22 -7.80 -10.34
C THR A 33 11.49 -8.92 -11.10
N LEU A 34 10.67 -8.57 -12.08
CA LEU A 34 9.94 -9.51 -12.93
C LEU A 34 10.77 -10.00 -14.14
N GLY A 35 12.03 -9.59 -14.27
CA GLY A 35 12.89 -9.96 -15.40
C GLY A 35 12.45 -9.37 -16.74
N ILE A 36 11.73 -8.25 -16.72
CA ILE A 36 11.32 -7.52 -17.93
C ILE A 36 12.46 -6.60 -18.32
N HIS A 37 13.31 -7.09 -19.23
CA HIS A 37 14.48 -6.34 -19.68
C HIS A 37 14.11 -5.28 -20.72
N PRO A 38 14.77 -4.09 -20.74
CA PRO A 38 14.49 -3.03 -21.70
C PRO A 38 14.67 -3.44 -23.17
N GLU A 39 15.54 -4.41 -23.42
CA GLU A 39 15.80 -5.00 -24.73
C GLU A 39 14.62 -5.81 -25.30
N TRP A 40 13.59 -6.11 -24.49
CA TRP A 40 12.36 -6.78 -24.93
C TRP A 40 11.17 -5.83 -25.05
N GLN A 41 11.40 -4.52 -25.08
CA GLN A 41 10.31 -3.52 -25.17
C GLN A 41 9.37 -3.76 -26.37
N ASP A 42 9.85 -4.39 -27.43
CA ASP A 42 9.09 -4.80 -28.62
C ASP A 42 8.19 -6.03 -28.39
N ARG A 43 8.42 -6.80 -27.31
CA ARG A 43 7.74 -8.08 -27.01
C ARG A 43 6.93 -8.04 -25.73
N VAL A 44 7.52 -7.55 -24.64
CA VAL A 44 6.94 -7.53 -23.29
C VAL A 44 7.30 -6.22 -22.61
N MET A 45 6.27 -5.45 -22.25
CA MET A 45 6.43 -4.22 -21.47
C MET A 45 5.45 -4.23 -20.30
N LEU A 46 5.93 -3.81 -19.13
CA LEU A 46 5.06 -3.48 -18.01
C LEU A 46 4.42 -2.12 -18.27
N SER A 47 3.12 -2.13 -18.59
CA SER A 47 2.38 -0.89 -18.76
C SER A 47 2.19 -0.17 -17.43
N VAL A 48 2.15 1.17 -17.46
CA VAL A 48 1.82 1.99 -16.28
C VAL A 48 0.45 1.61 -15.72
N GLU A 49 -0.52 1.31 -16.58
CA GLU A 49 -1.86 0.91 -16.18
C GLU A 49 -1.87 -0.41 -15.39
N ASP A 50 -1.13 -1.42 -15.85
CA ASP A 50 -1.01 -2.71 -15.14
C ASP A 50 -0.28 -2.55 -13.81
N TYR A 51 0.74 -1.67 -13.76
CA TYR A 51 1.40 -1.30 -12.51
C TYR A 51 0.42 -0.68 -11.50
N LEU A 52 -0.31 0.36 -11.92
CA LEU A 52 -1.27 1.06 -11.05
C LEU A 52 -2.40 0.13 -10.57
N HIS A 53 -2.86 -0.80 -11.42
CA HIS A 53 -3.81 -1.82 -11.00
C HIS A 53 -3.26 -2.79 -9.94
N GLY A 54 -1.97 -3.14 -10.03
CA GLY A 54 -1.29 -3.93 -9.00
C GLY A 54 -1.18 -3.17 -7.67
N VAL A 55 -0.84 -1.88 -7.72
CA VAL A 55 -0.78 -1.01 -6.53
C VAL A 55 -2.14 -0.84 -5.87
N ILE A 56 -3.24 -0.73 -6.63
CA ILE A 56 -4.59 -0.72 -6.05
C ILE A 56 -4.87 -2.03 -5.29
N THR A 57 -4.50 -3.17 -5.87
CA THR A 57 -4.65 -4.47 -5.20
C THR A 57 -3.80 -4.55 -3.92
N LEU A 58 -2.58 -3.98 -3.92
CA LEU A 58 -1.77 -3.85 -2.71
C LEU A 58 -2.53 -3.12 -1.60
N VAL A 59 -3.11 -1.95 -1.89
CA VAL A 59 -3.88 -1.18 -0.90
C VAL A 59 -5.06 -1.99 -0.35
N ASN A 60 -5.78 -2.72 -1.21
CA ASN A 60 -6.90 -3.57 -0.78
C ASN A 60 -6.42 -4.64 0.23
N GLU A 61 -5.26 -5.27 -0.01
CA GLU A 61 -4.70 -6.26 0.90
C GLU A 61 -4.12 -5.65 2.18
N LEU A 62 -3.52 -4.45 2.11
CA LEU A 62 -3.06 -3.74 3.31
C LEU A 62 -4.22 -3.35 4.25
N SER A 63 -5.38 -3.01 3.70
CA SER A 63 -6.62 -2.81 4.47
C SER A 63 -7.05 -4.06 5.24
N ARG A 64 -6.81 -5.27 4.69
CA ARG A 64 -7.03 -6.53 5.40
C ARG A 64 -5.94 -6.79 6.43
N LEU A 65 -4.69 -6.53 6.07
CA LEU A 65 -3.54 -6.68 6.98
C LEU A 65 -3.67 -5.80 8.22
N ALA A 66 -4.15 -4.56 8.10
CA ALA A 66 -4.34 -3.65 9.24
C ALA A 66 -5.32 -4.20 10.28
N VAL A 67 -6.41 -4.85 9.85
CA VAL A 67 -7.36 -5.50 10.78
C VAL A 67 -6.72 -6.72 11.45
N ASN A 68 -6.03 -7.54 10.64
CA ASN A 68 -5.41 -8.77 11.14
C ASN A 68 -4.26 -8.47 12.11
N SER A 69 -3.49 -7.41 11.89
CA SER A 69 -2.38 -7.03 12.77
C SER A 69 -2.88 -6.66 14.16
N VAL A 70 -3.96 -5.88 14.27
CA VAL A 70 -4.59 -5.55 15.56
C VAL A 70 -5.08 -6.81 16.27
N THR A 71 -5.65 -7.76 15.52
CA THR A 71 -6.12 -9.04 16.06
C THR A 71 -4.97 -9.86 16.63
N LEU A 72 -3.78 -9.75 16.04
CA LEU A 72 -2.54 -10.38 16.49
C LEU A 72 -1.78 -9.57 17.55
N GLY A 73 -2.32 -8.44 18.00
CA GLY A 73 -1.71 -7.58 19.03
C GLY A 73 -0.68 -6.57 18.50
N ASP A 74 -0.50 -6.47 17.19
CA ASP A 74 0.33 -5.43 16.58
C ASP A 74 -0.51 -4.19 16.27
N PHE A 75 -0.37 -3.21 17.17
CA PHE A 75 -1.09 -1.94 17.13
C PHE A 75 -0.32 -0.83 16.40
N GLU A 76 0.95 -1.02 16.06
CA GLU A 76 1.72 -0.05 15.29
C GLU A 76 1.50 -0.20 13.79
N GLN A 77 1.37 -1.44 13.33
CA GLN A 77 1.22 -1.76 11.92
C GLN A 77 0.04 -1.04 11.22
N PRO A 78 -1.16 -0.90 11.82
CA PRO A 78 -2.25 -0.13 11.20
C PRO A 78 -1.90 1.33 10.98
N ILE A 79 -1.09 1.93 11.87
CA ILE A 79 -0.64 3.33 11.77
C ILE A 79 0.32 3.47 10.58
N LYS A 80 1.29 2.57 10.47
CA LYS A 80 2.23 2.51 9.34
C LYS A 80 1.51 2.31 8.01
N ILE A 81 0.53 1.40 7.97
CA ILE A 81 -0.33 1.17 6.80
C ILE A 81 -1.13 2.42 6.46
N SER A 82 -1.72 3.11 7.44
CA SER A 82 -2.52 4.32 7.21
C SER A 82 -1.72 5.44 6.54
N LEU A 83 -0.50 5.69 7.01
CA LEU A 83 0.40 6.68 6.41
C LEU A 83 0.74 6.31 4.97
N PHE A 84 1.19 5.07 4.75
CA PHE A 84 1.54 4.58 3.41
C PHE A 84 0.38 4.70 2.43
N VAL A 85 -0.82 4.23 2.81
CA VAL A 85 -1.99 4.25 1.91
C VAL A 85 -2.43 5.69 1.60
N LYS A 86 -2.29 6.63 2.54
CA LYS A 86 -2.57 8.05 2.30
C LYS A 86 -1.63 8.65 1.26
N ASP A 87 -0.34 8.32 1.32
CA ASP A 87 0.65 8.76 0.34
C ASP A 87 0.35 8.18 -1.05
N ILE A 88 -0.03 6.91 -1.13
CA ILE A 88 -0.49 6.28 -2.39
C ILE A 88 -1.71 7.01 -2.93
N PHE A 89 -2.73 7.26 -2.10
CA PHE A 89 -3.95 7.94 -2.53
C PHE A 89 -3.67 9.36 -3.05
N ALA A 90 -2.81 10.11 -2.37
CA ALA A 90 -2.34 11.41 -2.83
C ALA A 90 -1.63 11.29 -4.20
N GLY A 91 -0.76 10.28 -4.36
CA GLY A 91 -0.11 9.92 -5.62
C GLY A 91 -1.11 9.72 -6.76
N PHE A 92 -2.12 8.89 -6.57
CA PHE A 92 -3.17 8.65 -7.56
C PHE A 92 -4.00 9.91 -7.88
N SER A 93 -4.26 10.77 -6.88
CA SER A 93 -5.03 12.01 -7.08
C SER A 93 -4.34 13.01 -8.02
N MET A 94 -3.02 12.94 -8.13
CA MET A 94 -2.24 13.76 -9.07
C MET A 94 -2.30 13.24 -10.51
N LEU A 95 -2.76 12.00 -10.72
CA LEU A 95 -2.86 11.39 -12.05
C LEU A 95 -4.16 11.83 -12.72
N ASN A 96 -4.05 12.33 -13.96
CA ASN A 96 -5.22 12.60 -14.78
C ASN A 96 -5.78 11.31 -15.41
N LEU A 97 -6.41 10.47 -14.58
CA LEU A 97 -7.02 9.22 -15.00
C LEU A 97 -8.29 9.50 -15.82
N LYS A 98 -8.32 8.99 -17.05
CA LYS A 98 -9.52 9.01 -17.89
C LYS A 98 -10.61 8.16 -17.25
N ASN A 99 -11.88 8.39 -17.62
CA ASN A 99 -13.02 7.64 -17.08
C ASN A 99 -13.06 6.20 -17.59
N ASP A 100 -12.17 5.37 -17.05
CA ASP A 100 -11.99 3.96 -17.42
C ASP A 100 -12.05 3.04 -16.17
N THR A 101 -11.71 1.77 -16.37
CA THR A 101 -11.73 0.77 -15.28
C THR A 101 -10.73 1.07 -14.16
N LEU A 102 -9.62 1.73 -14.46
CA LEU A 102 -8.61 2.11 -13.47
C LEU A 102 -9.17 3.19 -12.55
N ARG A 103 -9.84 4.21 -13.10
CA ARG A 103 -10.51 5.24 -12.29
C ARG A 103 -11.55 4.67 -11.34
N ARG A 104 -12.38 3.72 -11.80
CA ARG A 104 -13.38 3.07 -10.93
C ARG A 104 -12.74 2.30 -9.78
N ARG A 105 -11.62 1.60 -10.04
CA ARG A 105 -10.88 0.89 -8.98
C ARG A 105 -10.20 1.86 -8.04
N TYR A 106 -9.63 2.96 -8.54
CA TYR A 106 -9.08 4.02 -7.70
C TYR A 106 -10.16 4.65 -6.80
N ASP A 107 -11.33 5.00 -7.34
CA ASP A 107 -12.43 5.59 -6.58
C ASP A 107 -12.93 4.67 -5.46
N SER A 108 -12.71 3.35 -5.59
CA SER A 108 -13.03 2.38 -4.54
C SER A 108 -12.06 2.39 -3.36
N LEU A 109 -10.83 2.91 -3.52
CA LEU A 109 -9.83 2.96 -2.45
C LEU A 109 -10.27 3.80 -1.25
N LYS A 110 -11.19 4.75 -1.43
CA LYS A 110 -11.76 5.54 -0.33
C LYS A 110 -12.39 4.67 0.76
N TYR A 111 -12.93 3.49 0.40
CA TYR A 111 -13.53 2.57 1.36
C TYR A 111 -12.47 1.84 2.17
N ASP A 112 -11.36 1.44 1.54
CA ASP A 112 -10.21 0.85 2.23
C ASP A 112 -9.55 1.85 3.17
N ILE A 113 -9.36 3.10 2.72
CA ILE A 113 -8.82 4.18 3.55
C ILE A 113 -9.69 4.39 4.78
N LYS A 114 -11.01 4.54 4.58
CA LYS A 114 -11.96 4.72 5.69
C LYS A 114 -11.86 3.57 6.69
N LYS A 115 -11.79 2.33 6.21
CA LYS A 115 -11.66 1.15 7.07
C LYS A 115 -10.35 1.16 7.86
N ILE A 116 -9.22 1.50 7.24
CA ILE A 116 -7.93 1.62 7.94
C ILE A 116 -7.99 2.74 8.99
N GLU A 117 -8.60 3.88 8.67
CA GLU A 117 -8.76 5.00 9.60
C GLU A 117 -9.63 4.63 10.81
N GLU A 118 -10.71 3.89 10.62
CA GLU A 118 -11.54 3.36 11.71
C GLU A 118 -10.71 2.44 12.63
N VAL A 119 -9.87 1.57 12.06
CA VAL A 119 -8.96 0.70 12.84
C VAL A 119 -7.95 1.53 13.65
N VAL A 120 -7.30 2.51 13.01
CA VAL A 120 -6.34 3.40 13.69
C VAL A 120 -7.02 4.22 14.78
N TYR A 121 -8.24 4.69 14.55
CA TYR A 121 -9.03 5.40 15.54
C TYR A 121 -9.30 4.53 16.77
N ASP A 122 -9.75 3.29 16.57
CA ASP A 122 -10.01 2.33 17.65
C ASP A 122 -8.76 2.02 18.48
N VAL A 123 -7.61 1.83 17.83
CA VAL A 123 -6.32 1.61 18.47
C VAL A 123 -5.91 2.83 19.32
N SER A 124 -6.07 4.03 18.76
CA SER A 124 -5.70 5.29 19.40
C SER A 124 -6.61 5.61 20.59
N LEU A 125 -7.92 5.40 20.44
CA LEU A 125 -8.91 5.63 21.50
C LEU A 125 -8.65 4.76 22.73
N ARG A 126 -8.21 3.51 22.50
CA ARG A 126 -7.88 2.56 23.56
C ARG A 126 -6.45 2.70 24.09
N LYS A 127 -5.66 3.66 23.57
CA LYS A 127 -4.24 3.89 23.92
C LYS A 127 -3.37 2.62 23.78
N LEU A 128 -3.64 1.82 22.76
CA LEU A 128 -2.97 0.52 22.57
C LEU A 128 -1.61 0.66 21.85
N ALA A 129 -1.39 1.74 21.11
CA ALA A 129 -0.11 2.05 20.52
C ALA A 129 0.70 2.98 21.44
N PRO A 130 2.05 2.87 21.47
CA PRO A 130 2.89 3.76 22.24
C PRO A 130 2.64 5.21 21.80
N SER A 131 2.12 6.01 22.71
CA SER A 131 1.93 7.44 22.49
C SER A 131 3.31 8.08 22.38
N SER A 132 3.60 8.77 21.28
CA SER A 132 4.80 9.62 21.16
C SER A 132 4.78 10.84 22.09
N LYS A 133 3.97 10.81 23.16
CA LYS A 133 3.80 11.84 24.19
C LYS A 133 3.93 11.25 25.60
N ASP A 134 4.85 10.33 25.82
CA ASP A 134 5.34 10.10 27.18
C ASP A 134 6.55 11.02 27.40
N PRO A 135 6.40 12.15 28.10
CA PRO A 135 7.56 12.85 28.63
C PRO A 135 8.26 11.86 29.56
N VAL A 136 9.56 11.67 29.33
CA VAL A 136 10.48 10.97 30.23
C VAL A 136 10.19 11.44 31.66
N GLN A 137 9.48 10.62 32.43
CA GLN A 137 9.37 10.80 33.87
C GLN A 137 10.65 10.26 34.49
N ASP A 138 11.44 11.24 34.89
CA ASP A 138 12.63 11.25 35.73
C ASP A 138 12.79 10.07 36.70
N SER A 139 14.00 9.55 36.81
CA SER A 139 14.46 8.87 38.03
C SER A 139 15.78 9.50 38.46
N GLY A 140 15.64 10.63 39.16
CA GLY A 140 16.66 11.11 40.06
C GLY A 140 16.93 10.08 41.16
N VAL A 141 18.19 9.63 41.22
CA VAL A 141 18.93 9.30 42.45
C VAL A 141 20.35 9.83 42.25
#